data_AF-A0A3L9Y365-F1
#
_entry.id   AF-A0A3L9Y365-F1
#
_cell.length_a   1.000
_cell.length_b   1.000
_cell.length_c   1.000
_cell.angle_alpha   90.00
_cell.angle_beta   90.00
_cell.angle_gamma   90.00
#
_symmetry.space_group_name_H-M   'P 1'
#
loop_
_entity.id
_entity.type
_entity.pdbx_description
1 polymer ?
#
loop_
_entity_poly.entity_id
_entity_poly.type
_entity_poly.pdbx_seq_one_letter_code
_entity_poly.pdbx_strand_id
1 'polypeptide(L)'
;MLAALLALAGMPGAAQETMTWRYDRLVDQDPADTRMTLAFGAPHADAAVFRATCIIGAEEPFAEIRIRVGTAGYETGTPVAYALDIAPGFTMPGQGRVTGGGSGSGISGIVFSVGMTSPLWEALRNGREMQFALSADMAEILPLDGIGAMATAFRDDCAGIRTLGAAGTVWERLDDSGMTALLTAHDLVYENGDFQRFLPSGRTLYRAAETSWGYWRAEGGRYCSQWPPGDAWDCYDLHHDGGNAVRFTDDWGNVSTGVFAE
;
A
#
# COMPACT_ATOMS: atom_id res chain seq x y z
N MET A 1 35.81 -33.74 42.83
CA MET A 1 35.28 -32.47 42.29
C MET A 1 34.92 -32.71 40.82
N LEU A 2 33.65 -32.96 40.53
CA LEU A 2 33.14 -33.10 39.17
C LEU A 2 32.73 -31.70 38.68
N ALA A 3 33.36 -31.18 37.64
CA ALA A 3 32.99 -29.91 37.01
C ALA A 3 31.87 -30.17 35.99
N ALA A 4 30.69 -29.60 36.23
CA ALA A 4 29.58 -29.62 35.30
C ALA A 4 29.77 -28.53 34.24
N LEU A 5 29.89 -28.92 32.97
CA LEU A 5 29.76 -28.00 31.83
C LEU A 5 28.26 -27.69 31.62
N LEU A 6 27.85 -26.45 31.88
CA LEU A 6 26.57 -25.93 31.37
C LEU A 6 26.75 -25.52 29.90
N ALA A 7 26.06 -26.23 29.01
CA ALA A 7 25.86 -25.78 27.64
C ALA A 7 24.76 -24.71 27.61
N LEU A 8 25.13 -23.47 27.29
CA LEU A 8 24.19 -22.40 26.96
C LEU A 8 23.58 -22.72 25.59
N ALA A 9 22.35 -23.22 25.58
CA ALA A 9 21.55 -23.29 24.37
C ALA A 9 21.18 -21.86 23.94
N GLY A 10 21.74 -21.40 22.82
CA GLY A 10 21.34 -20.14 22.20
C GLY A 10 19.88 -20.23 21.76
N MET A 11 19.03 -19.36 22.32
CA MET A 11 17.66 -19.24 21.85
C MET A 11 17.66 -18.73 20.40
N PRO A 12 16.77 -19.23 19.52
CA PRO A 12 16.61 -18.68 18.19
C PRO A 12 16.17 -17.22 18.33
N GLY A 13 16.93 -16.30 17.73
CA GLY A 13 16.53 -14.89 17.64
C GLY A 13 15.21 -14.80 16.90
N ALA A 14 14.24 -14.06 17.45
CA ALA A 14 13.03 -13.70 16.73
C ALA A 14 13.45 -13.09 15.39
N ALA A 15 12.96 -13.66 14.29
CA ALA A 15 13.18 -13.10 12.96
C ALA A 15 12.67 -11.66 12.97
N GLN A 16 13.57 -10.69 12.76
CA GLN A 16 13.18 -9.31 12.61
C GLN A 16 12.38 -9.20 11.31
N GLU A 17 11.07 -8.96 11.43
CA GLU A 17 10.24 -8.72 10.26
C GLU A 17 10.75 -7.47 9.53
N THR A 18 10.95 -7.58 8.23
CA THR A 18 11.42 -6.48 7.39
C THR A 18 10.35 -5.40 7.35
N MET A 19 10.65 -4.22 7.91
CA MET A 19 9.79 -3.06 7.80
C MET A 19 9.97 -2.43 6.41
N THR A 20 8.87 -2.09 5.76
CA THR A 20 8.88 -1.46 4.44
C THR A 20 7.85 -0.34 4.36
N TRP A 21 8.08 0.57 3.41
CA TRP A 21 7.07 1.53 2.99
C TRP A 21 6.03 0.85 2.12
N ARG A 22 4.77 1.26 2.28
CA ARG A 22 3.64 0.85 1.46
C ARG A 22 2.65 1.99 1.27
N TYR A 23 2.01 2.03 0.11
CA TYR A 23 0.91 2.93 -0.17
C TYR A 23 -0.32 2.11 -0.57
N ASP A 24 -1.25 1.98 0.37
CA ASP A 24 -2.53 1.31 0.16
C ASP A 24 -3.54 2.31 -0.40
N ARG A 25 -4.07 2.03 -1.58
CA ARG A 25 -4.98 2.91 -2.32
C ARG A 25 -6.25 2.14 -2.70
N LEU A 26 -7.37 2.52 -2.09
CA LEU A 26 -8.71 2.03 -2.41
C LEU A 26 -9.58 3.21 -2.80
N VAL A 27 -9.84 3.36 -4.10
CA VAL A 27 -10.72 4.42 -4.63
C VAL A 27 -12.12 3.87 -4.82
N ASP A 28 -13.08 4.57 -4.23
CA ASP A 28 -14.51 4.28 -4.39
C ASP A 28 -15.17 5.33 -5.29
N GLN A 29 -16.34 5.02 -5.85
CA GLN A 29 -17.15 5.99 -6.59
C GLN A 29 -17.58 7.15 -5.69
N ASP A 30 -17.91 6.87 -4.42
CA ASP A 30 -18.09 7.91 -3.42
C ASP A 30 -16.73 8.30 -2.84
N PRO A 31 -16.27 9.57 -3.01
CA PRO A 31 -15.04 10.03 -2.36
C PRO A 31 -15.03 9.79 -0.85
N ALA A 32 -16.19 9.82 -0.18
CA ALA A 32 -16.28 9.57 1.26
C ALA A 32 -15.85 8.15 1.67
N ASP A 33 -16.00 7.18 0.77
CA ASP A 33 -15.62 5.78 0.99
C ASP A 33 -14.21 5.46 0.47
N THR A 34 -13.56 6.40 -0.21
CA THR A 34 -12.17 6.27 -0.66
C THR A 34 -11.21 6.24 0.54
N ARG A 35 -10.28 5.28 0.53
CA ARG A 35 -9.27 5.09 1.59
C ARG A 35 -7.87 5.08 0.99
N MET A 36 -7.02 5.97 1.51
CA MET A 36 -5.61 6.08 1.11
C MET A 36 -4.75 6.11 2.37
N THR A 37 -3.78 5.20 2.42
CA THR A 37 -2.88 5.06 3.57
C THR A 37 -1.45 4.88 3.10
N LEU A 38 -0.57 5.82 3.46
CA LEU A 38 0.87 5.67 3.34
C LEU A 38 1.42 5.22 4.69
N ALA A 39 2.12 4.07 4.76
CA ALA A 39 2.57 3.52 6.02
C ALA A 39 4.00 2.96 5.94
N PHE A 40 4.68 3.00 7.09
CA PHE A 40 5.93 2.27 7.33
C PHE A 40 5.76 1.33 8.50
N GLY A 41 6.09 0.06 8.31
CA GLY A 41 6.04 -0.96 9.33
C GLY A 41 6.11 -2.36 8.75
N ALA A 42 5.89 -3.37 9.58
CA ALA A 42 5.76 -4.74 9.10
C ALA A 42 4.43 -4.91 8.32
N PRO A 43 4.28 -5.98 7.51
CA PRO A 43 3.09 -6.23 6.70
C PRO A 43 1.79 -6.26 7.51
N HIS A 44 1.84 -6.68 8.77
CA HIS A 44 0.69 -6.71 9.67
C HIS A 44 0.37 -5.32 10.27
N ALA A 45 -0.93 -4.98 10.31
CA ALA A 45 -1.41 -3.61 10.54
C ALA A 45 -1.14 -3.04 11.95
N ASP A 46 -0.79 -3.89 12.91
CA ASP A 46 -0.48 -3.55 14.30
C ASP A 46 0.99 -3.15 14.52
N ALA A 47 1.88 -3.48 13.58
CA ALA A 47 3.31 -3.17 13.67
C ALA A 47 3.72 -1.84 13.01
N ALA A 48 2.77 -0.98 12.62
CA ALA A 48 3.08 0.29 11.97
C ALA A 48 3.80 1.28 12.90
N VAL A 49 4.87 1.88 12.40
CA VAL A 49 5.63 2.97 13.05
C VAL A 49 5.14 4.32 12.55
N PHE A 50 4.85 4.42 11.26
CA PHE A 50 4.31 5.62 10.62
C PHE A 50 3.04 5.26 9.85
N ARG A 51 2.04 6.14 9.91
CA ARG A 51 0.84 6.07 9.07
C ARG A 51 0.34 7.47 8.75
N ALA A 52 0.20 7.79 7.47
CA ALA A 52 -0.55 8.93 6.99
C ALA A 52 -1.84 8.43 6.33
N THR A 53 -2.99 8.87 6.84
CA THR A 53 -4.31 8.55 6.30
C THR A 53 -4.89 9.80 5.67
N CYS A 54 -5.35 9.71 4.42
CA CYS A 54 -6.06 10.83 3.79
C CYS A 54 -7.44 11.02 4.43
N ILE A 55 -7.78 12.26 4.77
CA ILE A 55 -9.07 12.66 5.34
C ILE A 55 -9.68 13.72 4.45
N ILE A 56 -10.95 13.53 4.07
CA ILE A 56 -11.75 14.56 3.40
C ILE A 56 -12.20 15.56 4.46
N GLY A 57 -11.48 16.67 4.58
CA GLY A 57 -11.89 17.79 5.42
C GLY A 57 -13.14 18.48 4.88
N ALA A 58 -13.75 19.34 5.71
CA ALA A 58 -14.90 20.15 5.31
C ALA A 58 -14.54 21.12 4.18
N GLU A 59 -13.35 21.71 4.24
CA GLU A 59 -12.84 22.66 3.23
C GLU A 59 -11.90 21.93 2.26
N GLU A 60 -10.74 21.49 2.76
CA GLU A 60 -9.70 20.85 1.97
C GLU A 60 -9.32 19.47 2.54
N PRO A 61 -8.87 18.52 1.69
CA PRO A 61 -8.31 17.28 2.16
C PRO A 61 -7.00 17.51 2.91
N PHE A 62 -6.75 16.68 3.93
CA PHE A 62 -5.52 16.69 4.71
C PHE A 62 -5.12 15.26 5.08
N ALA A 63 -3.88 15.05 5.48
CA ALA A 63 -3.44 13.79 6.04
C ALA A 63 -3.47 13.85 7.56
N GLU A 64 -4.10 12.86 8.18
CA GLU A 64 -3.86 12.56 9.59
C GLU A 64 -2.63 11.66 9.66
N ILE A 65 -1.54 12.18 10.25
CA ILE A 65 -0.30 11.45 10.45
C ILE A 65 -0.24 10.94 11.88
N ARG A 66 0.02 9.65 12.02
CA ARG A 66 0.30 8.95 13.28
C ARG A 66 1.72 8.41 13.25
N ILE A 67 2.50 8.74 14.28
CA ILE A 67 3.89 8.31 14.42
C ILE A 67 4.05 7.66 15.79
N ARG A 68 4.68 6.48 15.81
CA ARG A 68 5.08 5.80 17.04
C ARG A 68 6.18 6.62 17.69
N VAL A 69 5.97 6.96 18.95
CA VAL A 69 6.99 7.59 19.78
C VAL A 69 6.75 7.23 21.24
N GLY A 70 7.80 7.17 22.04
CA GLY A 70 7.68 7.04 23.50
C GLY A 70 6.84 8.16 24.12
N THR A 71 5.64 7.83 24.60
CA THR A 71 4.69 8.77 25.26
C THR A 71 4.60 8.55 26.77
N ALA A 72 5.61 7.91 27.36
CA ALA A 72 5.63 7.64 28.80
C ALA A 72 5.45 8.94 29.60
N GLY A 73 4.48 8.94 30.52
CA GLY A 73 4.15 10.11 31.34
C GLY A 73 3.13 11.07 30.74
N TYR A 74 2.65 10.82 29.51
CA TYR A 74 1.55 11.59 28.91
C TYR A 74 0.25 10.80 28.90
N GLU A 75 -0.86 11.47 29.21
CA GLU A 75 -2.20 10.89 29.07
C GLU A 75 -2.66 10.94 27.61
N THR A 76 -3.45 9.96 27.16
CA THR A 76 -4.06 9.97 25.83
C THR A 76 -4.86 11.27 25.62
N GLY A 77 -4.66 11.91 24.47
CA GLY A 77 -5.32 13.17 24.11
C GLY A 77 -4.57 14.43 24.57
N THR A 78 -3.53 14.29 25.39
CA THR A 78 -2.69 15.42 25.83
C THR A 78 -2.08 16.12 24.62
N PRO A 79 -2.25 17.45 24.48
CA PRO A 79 -1.60 18.21 23.42
C PRO A 79 -0.09 18.27 23.67
N VAL A 80 0.70 18.03 22.63
CA VAL A 80 2.17 18.04 22.71
C VAL A 80 2.76 18.78 21.51
N ALA A 81 3.82 19.53 21.76
CA ALA A 81 4.64 20.07 20.69
C ALA A 81 5.56 18.98 20.13
N TYR A 82 5.84 19.02 18.84
CA TYR A 82 6.82 18.15 18.20
C TYR A 82 7.68 18.93 17.20
N ALA A 83 8.80 18.34 16.80
CA ALA A 83 9.59 18.79 15.67
C ALA A 83 9.91 17.59 14.76
N LEU A 84 9.83 17.81 13.44
CA LEU A 84 10.29 16.86 12.42
C LEU A 84 11.58 17.40 11.80
N ASP A 85 12.66 16.63 11.88
CA ASP A 85 13.94 16.95 11.24
C ASP A 85 14.20 15.93 10.12
N ILE A 86 14.11 16.36 8.86
CA ILE A 86 14.06 15.42 7.71
C ILE A 86 15.24 15.59 6.76
N ALA A 87 15.70 16.83 6.60
CA ALA A 87 16.83 17.14 5.76
C ALA A 87 17.69 18.19 6.47
N PRO A 88 19.00 18.28 6.17
CA PRO A 88 19.83 19.34 6.70
C PRO A 88 19.20 20.72 6.44
N GLY A 89 18.89 21.44 7.53
CA GLY A 89 18.25 22.76 7.45
C GLY A 89 16.74 22.76 7.27
N PHE A 90 16.08 21.60 7.26
CA PHE A 90 14.62 21.48 7.29
C PHE A 90 14.14 20.88 8.62
N THR A 91 13.63 21.77 9.47
CA THR A 91 12.94 21.44 10.72
C THR A 91 11.51 21.97 10.64
N MET A 92 10.53 21.11 10.89
CA MET A 92 9.12 21.50 10.93
C MET A 92 8.55 21.31 12.34
N PRO A 93 8.40 22.40 13.13
CA PRO A 93 7.71 22.32 14.40
C PRO A 93 6.19 22.19 14.20
N GLY A 94 5.50 21.58 15.16
CA GLY A 94 4.05 21.44 15.11
C GLY A 94 3.42 21.12 16.46
N GLN A 95 2.10 20.95 16.43
CA GLN A 95 1.28 20.56 17.57
C GLN A 95 0.53 19.28 17.21
N GLY A 96 0.55 18.30 18.11
CA GLY A 96 -0.14 17.03 17.97
C GLY A 96 -0.84 16.64 19.26
N ARG A 97 -1.39 15.43 19.28
CA ARG A 97 -1.98 14.82 20.48
C ARG A 97 -1.41 13.44 20.71
N VAL A 98 -1.22 13.09 21.97
CA VAL A 98 -0.79 11.75 22.36
C VAL A 98 -1.89 10.73 22.05
N THR A 99 -1.51 9.62 21.42
CA THR A 99 -2.35 8.46 21.12
C THR A 99 -1.81 7.22 21.80
N GLY A 100 -2.70 6.26 22.12
CA GLY A 100 -2.32 5.02 22.80
C GLY A 100 -2.45 5.10 24.32
N GLY A 101 -2.82 3.97 24.93
CA GLY A 101 -3.19 3.82 26.34
C GLY A 101 -4.42 2.94 26.59
N GLY A 102 -5.24 2.70 25.56
CA GLY A 102 -6.39 1.77 25.59
C GLY A 102 -6.18 0.57 24.68
N SER A 103 -6.90 -0.53 24.92
CA SER A 103 -6.84 -1.83 24.24
C SER A 103 -7.23 -1.85 22.74
N GLY A 104 -7.17 -0.71 22.05
CA GLY A 104 -7.50 -0.59 20.64
C GLY A 104 -6.28 -0.75 19.74
N SER A 105 -6.43 -1.51 18.66
CA SER A 105 -5.44 -1.66 17.59
C SER A 105 -5.08 -0.29 16.99
N GLY A 106 -3.85 0.18 17.25
CA GLY A 106 -3.38 1.46 16.72
C GLY A 106 -1.96 1.80 17.16
N ILE A 107 -1.35 2.75 16.46
CA ILE A 107 -0.02 3.27 16.79
C ILE A 107 -0.12 4.08 18.09
N SER A 108 0.54 3.61 19.14
CA SER A 108 0.80 4.40 20.35
C SER A 108 1.92 5.40 20.07
N GLY A 109 1.67 6.69 20.28
CA GLY A 109 2.59 7.75 19.89
C GLY A 109 1.87 9.09 19.80
N ILE A 110 1.99 9.80 18.68
CA ILE A 110 1.24 11.04 18.47
C ILE A 110 0.47 11.04 17.15
N VAL A 111 -0.58 11.86 17.12
CA VAL A 111 -1.38 12.17 15.93
C VAL A 111 -1.37 13.67 15.66
N PHE A 112 -1.25 14.06 14.39
CA PHE A 112 -1.35 15.45 13.93
C PHE A 112 -1.84 15.52 12.49
N SER A 113 -2.32 16.69 12.07
CA SER A 113 -2.83 16.91 10.72
C SER A 113 -1.84 17.68 9.87
N VAL A 114 -1.71 17.31 8.60
CA VAL A 114 -0.84 17.98 7.62
C VAL A 114 -1.64 18.25 6.34
N GLY A 115 -1.68 19.51 5.91
CA GLY A 115 -2.30 19.90 4.64
C GLY A 115 -1.52 19.40 3.42
N MET A 116 -2.20 19.21 2.29
CA MET A 116 -1.59 18.67 1.06
C MET A 116 -0.56 19.59 0.40
N THR A 117 -0.60 20.88 0.73
CA THR A 117 0.36 21.90 0.27
C THR A 117 1.56 22.08 1.21
N SER A 118 1.62 21.29 2.31
CA SER A 118 2.72 21.39 3.27
C SER A 118 4.08 21.08 2.64
N PRO A 119 5.15 21.82 2.99
CA PRO A 119 6.50 21.49 2.55
C PRO A 119 7.00 20.13 3.09
N LEU A 120 6.29 19.53 4.06
CA LEU A 120 6.57 18.18 4.54
C LEU A 120 6.64 17.16 3.39
N TRP A 121 5.73 17.24 2.42
CA TRP A 121 5.67 16.23 1.35
C TRP A 121 6.90 16.25 0.44
N GLU A 122 7.45 17.43 0.19
CA GLU A 122 8.71 17.57 -0.53
C GLU A 122 9.90 17.08 0.30
N ALA A 123 9.91 17.39 1.60
CA ALA A 123 10.95 16.91 2.52
C ALA A 123 10.94 15.37 2.61
N LEU A 124 9.78 14.73 2.71
CA LEU A 124 9.65 13.26 2.72
C LEU A 124 10.13 12.64 1.40
N ARG A 125 9.86 13.28 0.27
CA ARG A 125 10.28 12.80 -1.05
C ARG A 125 11.80 12.77 -1.21
N ASN A 126 12.47 13.80 -0.71
CA ASN A 126 13.89 14.06 -0.95
C ASN A 126 14.79 13.67 0.23
N GLY A 127 14.21 13.46 1.41
CA GLY A 127 14.90 13.08 2.63
C GLY A 127 15.36 11.63 2.61
N ARG A 128 16.32 11.31 3.49
CA ARG A 128 16.83 9.94 3.68
C ARG A 128 16.36 9.33 4.99
N GLU A 129 16.22 10.17 6.00
CA GLU A 129 15.73 9.81 7.32
C GLU A 129 14.92 10.98 7.88
N MET A 130 13.95 10.68 8.73
CA MET A 130 13.25 11.67 9.53
C MET A 130 13.53 11.37 11.00
N GLN A 131 14.04 12.35 11.71
CA GLN A 131 14.11 12.34 13.15
C GLN A 131 12.84 12.98 13.71
N PHE A 132 12.23 12.30 14.66
CA PHE A 132 11.02 12.74 15.34
C PHE A 132 11.27 12.73 16.84
N ALA A 133 10.90 13.79 17.55
CA ALA A 133 11.02 13.81 19.00
C ALA A 133 9.90 14.61 19.69
N LEU A 134 9.47 14.15 20.87
CA LEU A 134 8.67 14.94 21.82
C LEU A 134 9.55 15.82 22.73
N SER A 135 10.81 15.44 22.88
CA SER A 135 11.86 16.18 23.59
C SER A 135 13.21 15.88 22.95
N ALA A 136 14.19 16.77 23.11
CA ALA A 136 15.51 16.64 22.47
C ALA A 136 16.25 15.33 22.81
N ASP A 137 15.92 14.68 23.93
CA ASP A 137 16.57 13.46 24.41
C ASP A 137 15.91 12.16 23.90
N MET A 138 14.79 12.25 23.16
CA MET A 138 13.97 11.11 22.73
C MET A 138 13.72 11.12 21.22
N ALA A 139 14.76 11.38 20.43
CA ALA A 139 14.66 11.34 18.98
C ALA A 139 14.60 9.89 18.46
N GLU A 140 13.52 9.55 17.77
CA GLU A 140 13.38 8.32 16.99
C GLU A 140 13.70 8.59 15.51
N ILE A 141 14.31 7.63 14.83
CA ILE A 141 14.70 7.74 13.42
C ILE A 141 13.79 6.86 12.57
N LEU A 142 13.14 7.47 11.57
CA LEU A 142 12.35 6.80 10.55
C LEU A 142 13.10 6.82 9.22
N PRO A 143 13.47 5.67 8.62
CA PRO A 143 14.10 5.64 7.31
C PRO A 143 13.10 6.08 6.22
N LEU A 144 13.56 6.86 5.25
CA LEU A 144 12.76 7.36 4.14
C LEU A 144 13.12 6.71 2.80
N ASP A 145 14.08 5.78 2.78
CA ASP A 145 14.45 5.06 1.57
C ASP A 145 13.22 4.37 0.96
N GLY A 146 12.95 4.64 -0.32
CA GLY A 146 11.82 4.08 -1.07
C GLY A 146 10.50 4.84 -0.95
N ILE A 147 10.36 5.82 -0.03
CA ILE A 147 9.08 6.54 0.14
C ILE A 147 8.78 7.53 -1.00
N GLY A 148 9.77 8.03 -1.72
CA GLY A 148 9.60 9.27 -2.50
C GLY A 148 8.51 9.26 -3.57
N ALA A 149 8.42 8.18 -4.36
CA ALA A 149 7.36 8.01 -5.34
C ALA A 149 5.99 7.81 -4.66
N MET A 150 5.94 7.02 -3.58
CA MET A 150 4.73 6.76 -2.81
C MET A 150 4.19 8.01 -2.09
N ALA A 151 5.06 8.82 -1.49
CA ALA A 151 4.69 10.09 -0.87
C ALA A 151 4.13 11.09 -1.89
N THR A 152 4.70 11.10 -3.10
CA THR A 152 4.20 11.92 -4.22
C THR A 152 2.80 11.46 -4.62
N ALA A 153 2.62 10.16 -4.88
CA ALA A 153 1.34 9.58 -5.27
C ALA A 153 0.26 9.81 -4.21
N PHE A 154 0.57 9.52 -2.93
CA PHE A 154 -0.35 9.76 -1.81
C PHE A 154 -0.79 11.23 -1.72
N ARG A 155 0.15 12.18 -1.83
CA ARG A 155 -0.13 13.61 -1.74
C ARG A 155 -1.00 14.10 -2.90
N ASP A 156 -0.69 13.65 -4.11
CA ASP A 156 -1.44 14.03 -5.32
C ASP A 156 -2.85 13.42 -5.32
N ASP A 157 -2.95 12.13 -4.98
CA ASP A 157 -4.24 11.44 -4.85
C ASP A 157 -5.10 12.07 -3.75
N CYS A 158 -4.55 12.30 -2.57
CA CYS A 158 -5.30 12.87 -1.45
C CYS A 158 -5.75 14.31 -1.75
N ALA A 159 -4.92 15.13 -2.40
CA ALA A 159 -5.31 16.45 -2.88
C ALA A 159 -6.46 16.38 -3.91
N GLY A 160 -6.45 15.36 -4.76
CA GLY A 160 -7.44 15.11 -5.79
C GLY A 160 -8.67 14.30 -5.36
N ILE A 161 -8.79 13.91 -4.09
CA ILE A 161 -9.72 12.84 -3.64
C ILE A 161 -11.17 13.03 -4.06
N ARG A 162 -11.67 14.27 -4.08
CA ARG A 162 -13.05 14.58 -4.52
C ARG A 162 -13.30 14.29 -6.00
N THR A 163 -12.24 14.35 -6.80
CA THR A 163 -12.28 14.10 -8.24
C THR A 163 -11.82 12.69 -8.61
N LEU A 164 -11.18 11.97 -7.69
CA LEU A 164 -10.77 10.58 -7.91
C LEU A 164 -11.95 9.62 -8.07
N GLY A 165 -13.07 9.85 -7.36
CA GLY A 165 -14.31 9.08 -7.55
C GLY A 165 -15.14 9.52 -8.76
N ALA A 166 -15.05 10.80 -9.16
CA ALA A 166 -15.70 11.32 -10.37
C ALA A 166 -14.98 10.89 -11.66
N ALA A 167 -13.66 10.69 -11.58
CA ALA A 167 -12.87 9.89 -12.50
C ALA A 167 -12.66 8.51 -11.89
N GLY A 168 -13.75 7.82 -11.52
CA GLY A 168 -13.69 6.45 -10.99
C GLY A 168 -12.74 5.63 -11.84
N THR A 169 -11.90 4.80 -11.20
CA THR A 169 -10.78 4.05 -11.81
C THR A 169 -10.92 4.00 -13.32
N VAL A 170 -10.14 4.83 -14.04
CA VAL A 170 -10.25 4.90 -15.49
C VAL A 170 -9.69 3.58 -16.02
N TRP A 171 -10.58 2.62 -16.16
CA TRP A 171 -10.31 1.33 -16.76
C TRP A 171 -10.03 1.60 -18.23
N GLU A 172 -8.74 1.69 -18.57
CA GLU A 172 -8.30 1.87 -19.93
C GLU A 172 -8.36 0.53 -20.64
N ARG A 173 -9.16 0.43 -21.70
CA ARG A 173 -9.22 -0.76 -22.53
C ARG A 173 -7.89 -0.92 -23.26
N LEU A 174 -7.26 -2.08 -23.08
CA LEU A 174 -5.98 -2.39 -23.70
C LEU A 174 -6.15 -2.92 -25.12
N ASP A 175 -5.20 -2.60 -25.99
CA ASP A 175 -5.05 -3.24 -27.29
C ASP A 175 -4.22 -4.54 -27.20
N ASP A 176 -4.06 -5.24 -28.33
CA ASP A 176 -3.33 -6.51 -28.39
C ASP A 176 -1.90 -6.41 -27.85
N SER A 177 -1.23 -5.29 -28.12
CA SER A 177 0.15 -5.06 -27.68
C SER A 177 0.23 -4.77 -26.19
N GLY A 178 -0.69 -3.95 -25.67
CA GLY A 178 -0.80 -3.61 -24.26
C GLY A 178 -1.12 -4.83 -23.41
N MET A 179 -2.10 -5.65 -23.82
CA MET A 179 -2.44 -6.89 -23.12
C MET A 179 -1.27 -7.88 -23.09
N THR A 180 -0.60 -8.07 -24.24
CA THR A 180 0.53 -9.01 -24.32
C THR A 180 1.67 -8.57 -23.43
N ALA A 181 2.04 -7.28 -23.47
CA ALA A 181 3.11 -6.73 -22.65
C ALA A 181 2.79 -6.80 -21.15
N LEU A 182 1.55 -6.46 -20.79
CA LEU A 182 1.12 -6.40 -19.39
C LEU A 182 0.99 -7.78 -18.75
N LEU A 183 0.40 -8.75 -19.44
CA LEU A 183 0.14 -10.07 -18.86
C LEU A 183 1.34 -11.02 -18.93
N THR A 184 2.19 -10.92 -19.95
CA THR A 184 3.28 -11.88 -20.15
C THR A 184 4.21 -11.95 -18.93
N ALA A 185 4.44 -13.17 -18.42
CA ALA A 185 5.28 -13.46 -17.26
C ALA A 185 4.77 -12.89 -15.92
N HIS A 186 3.50 -12.51 -15.86
CA HIS A 186 2.87 -12.01 -14.64
C HIS A 186 1.83 -12.99 -14.09
N ASP A 187 1.55 -12.82 -12.81
CA ASP A 187 0.59 -13.59 -12.04
C ASP A 187 -0.53 -12.65 -11.56
N LEU A 188 -1.76 -13.14 -11.58
CA LEU A 188 -2.94 -12.45 -11.04
C LEU A 188 -3.53 -13.25 -9.87
N VAL A 189 -4.02 -12.53 -8.88
CA VAL A 189 -4.89 -13.04 -7.82
C VAL A 189 -6.26 -12.38 -7.96
N TYR A 190 -7.30 -13.20 -8.07
CA TYR A 190 -8.69 -12.75 -8.19
C TYR A 190 -9.32 -12.52 -6.81
N GLU A 191 -10.44 -11.79 -6.79
CA GLU A 191 -11.16 -11.44 -5.56
C GLU A 191 -11.58 -12.66 -4.71
N ASN A 192 -11.81 -13.80 -5.35
CA ASN A 192 -12.17 -15.06 -4.69
C ASN A 192 -10.94 -15.86 -4.18
N GLY A 193 -9.74 -15.33 -4.34
CA GLY A 193 -8.48 -15.99 -3.97
C GLY A 193 -7.93 -16.94 -5.04
N ASP A 194 -8.61 -17.09 -6.18
CA ASP A 194 -8.08 -17.87 -7.29
C ASP A 194 -6.84 -17.18 -7.87
N PHE A 195 -5.95 -17.98 -8.46
CA PHE A 195 -4.68 -17.51 -8.99
C PHE A 195 -4.56 -17.87 -10.47
N GLN A 196 -4.00 -16.98 -11.28
CA GLN A 196 -3.65 -17.26 -12.66
C GLN A 196 -2.25 -16.78 -13.02
N ARG A 197 -1.45 -17.63 -13.65
CA ARG A 197 -0.11 -17.31 -14.17
C ARG A 197 -0.10 -17.30 -15.69
N PHE A 198 0.40 -16.22 -16.28
CA PHE A 198 0.53 -16.05 -17.73
C PHE A 198 1.97 -16.28 -18.16
N LEU A 199 2.24 -17.38 -18.86
CA LEU A 199 3.58 -17.72 -19.33
C LEU A 199 3.90 -17.04 -20.67
N PRO A 200 5.17 -16.66 -20.93
CA PRO A 200 5.61 -16.14 -22.23
C PRO A 200 5.33 -17.03 -23.44
N SER A 201 5.08 -18.33 -23.22
CA SER A 201 4.74 -19.27 -24.28
C SER A 201 3.28 -19.17 -24.76
N GLY A 202 2.48 -18.25 -24.20
CA GLY A 202 1.02 -18.22 -24.42
C GLY A 202 0.28 -19.32 -23.66
N ARG A 203 0.94 -20.01 -22.72
CA ARG A 203 0.28 -20.94 -21.79
C ARG A 203 -0.15 -20.21 -20.53
N THR A 204 -1.24 -20.64 -19.94
CA THR A 204 -1.72 -20.12 -18.65
C THR A 204 -1.99 -21.24 -17.66
N LEU A 205 -1.72 -20.99 -16.38
CA LEU A 205 -2.02 -21.89 -15.27
C LEU A 205 -3.05 -21.21 -14.36
N TYR A 206 -4.22 -21.82 -14.23
CA TYR A 206 -5.25 -21.38 -13.28
C TYR A 206 -5.26 -22.31 -12.07
N ARG A 207 -5.26 -21.75 -10.87
CA ARG A 207 -5.36 -22.46 -9.60
C ARG A 207 -6.56 -21.94 -8.83
N ALA A 208 -7.59 -22.77 -8.76
CA ALA A 208 -8.74 -22.59 -7.89
C ALA A 208 -8.86 -23.82 -6.97
N ALA A 209 -10.06 -24.38 -6.80
CA ALA A 209 -10.26 -25.67 -6.14
C ALA A 209 -9.46 -26.80 -6.84
N GLU A 210 -9.35 -26.74 -8.17
CA GLU A 210 -8.49 -27.62 -8.96
C GLU A 210 -7.55 -26.79 -9.83
N THR A 211 -6.41 -27.40 -10.19
CA THR A 211 -5.42 -26.78 -11.08
C THR A 211 -5.74 -27.11 -12.53
N SER A 212 -5.85 -26.08 -13.37
CA SER A 212 -6.12 -26.21 -14.79
C SER A 212 -5.04 -25.53 -15.64
N TRP A 213 -4.71 -26.15 -16.78
CA TRP A 213 -3.80 -25.59 -17.77
C TRP A 213 -4.58 -25.18 -19.01
N GLY A 214 -4.27 -24.00 -19.53
CA GLY A 214 -4.89 -23.47 -20.73
C GLY A 214 -3.91 -22.71 -21.61
N TYR A 215 -4.47 -22.06 -22.60
CA TYR A 215 -3.78 -21.15 -23.51
C TYR A 215 -4.42 -19.78 -23.44
N TRP A 216 -3.63 -18.75 -23.70
CA TRP A 216 -4.10 -17.39 -23.80
C TRP A 216 -3.44 -16.68 -24.97
N ARG A 217 -4.13 -15.70 -25.53
CA ARG A 217 -3.59 -14.77 -26.53
C ARG A 217 -4.36 -13.47 -26.51
N ALA A 218 -3.74 -12.40 -26.97
CA ALA A 218 -4.47 -11.21 -27.37
C ALA A 218 -4.83 -11.33 -28.86
N GLU A 219 -6.10 -11.15 -29.19
CA GLU A 219 -6.60 -11.21 -30.56
C GLU A 219 -7.80 -10.27 -30.75
N GLY A 220 -7.70 -9.35 -31.71
CA GLY A 220 -8.82 -8.49 -32.08
C GLY A 220 -9.16 -7.44 -31.01
N GLY A 221 -8.18 -7.03 -30.22
CA GLY A 221 -8.35 -6.11 -29.10
C GLY A 221 -8.99 -6.76 -27.88
N ARG A 222 -8.91 -8.09 -27.77
CA ARG A 222 -9.48 -8.86 -26.65
C ARG A 222 -8.49 -9.88 -26.10
N TYR A 223 -8.60 -10.14 -24.81
CA TYR A 223 -7.95 -11.27 -24.17
C TYR A 223 -8.77 -12.52 -24.48
N CYS A 224 -8.18 -13.52 -25.13
CA CYS A 224 -8.84 -14.78 -25.41
C CYS A 224 -8.15 -15.92 -24.64
N SER A 225 -8.93 -16.81 -24.06
CA SER A 225 -8.45 -17.99 -23.35
C SER A 225 -9.13 -19.26 -23.83
N GLN A 226 -8.39 -20.37 -23.80
CA GLN A 226 -8.87 -21.70 -24.14
C GLN A 226 -8.46 -22.67 -23.05
N TRP A 227 -9.42 -23.47 -22.59
CA TRP A 227 -9.24 -24.42 -21.49
C TRP A 227 -9.58 -25.85 -21.92
N PRO A 228 -8.57 -26.70 -22.18
CA PRO A 228 -8.77 -28.12 -22.45
C PRO A 228 -9.63 -28.83 -21.40
N PRO A 229 -10.44 -29.83 -21.80
CA PRO A 229 -10.50 -30.44 -23.14
C PRO A 229 -11.32 -29.65 -24.16
N GLY A 230 -11.81 -28.45 -23.81
CA GLY A 230 -12.50 -27.59 -24.76
C GLY A 230 -11.55 -26.97 -25.79
N ASP A 231 -12.01 -26.92 -27.04
CA ASP A 231 -11.29 -26.27 -28.14
C ASP A 231 -11.81 -24.85 -28.43
N ALA A 232 -12.86 -24.41 -27.73
CA ALA A 232 -13.43 -23.09 -27.88
C ALA A 232 -12.53 -22.02 -27.21
N TRP A 233 -12.49 -20.84 -27.81
CA TRP A 233 -11.86 -19.65 -27.24
C TRP A 233 -12.92 -18.74 -26.67
N ASP A 234 -12.76 -18.38 -25.40
CA ASP A 234 -13.58 -17.37 -24.73
C ASP A 234 -12.79 -16.06 -24.68
N CYS A 235 -13.38 -14.99 -25.21
CA CYS A 235 -12.72 -13.69 -25.36
C CYS A 235 -13.38 -12.62 -24.48
N TYR A 236 -12.56 -11.74 -23.93
CA TYR A 236 -12.93 -10.73 -22.94
C TYR A 236 -12.30 -9.40 -23.34
N ASP A 237 -13.03 -8.30 -23.12
CA ASP A 237 -12.38 -7.00 -23.09
C ASP A 237 -11.49 -6.92 -21.84
N LEU A 238 -10.24 -6.49 -22.03
CA LEU A 238 -9.31 -6.29 -20.92
C LEU A 238 -9.11 -4.80 -20.68
N HIS A 239 -9.31 -4.39 -19.43
CA HIS A 239 -9.01 -3.04 -19.00
C HIS A 239 -7.97 -3.05 -17.89
N HIS A 240 -7.17 -1.98 -17.81
CA HIS A 240 -6.19 -1.75 -16.76
C HIS A 240 -6.54 -0.50 -15.98
N ASP A 241 -6.33 -0.51 -14.66
CA ASP A 241 -6.61 0.64 -13.79
C ASP A 241 -5.51 1.72 -13.81
N GLY A 242 -4.42 1.48 -14.54
CA GLY A 242 -3.22 2.30 -14.51
C GLY A 242 -2.31 2.03 -13.30
N GLY A 243 -2.70 1.11 -12.42
CA GLY A 243 -2.03 0.71 -11.21
C GLY A 243 -1.62 -0.76 -11.25
N ASN A 244 -2.25 -1.59 -10.41
CA ASN A 244 -1.90 -3.00 -10.21
C ASN A 244 -3.07 -3.95 -10.46
N ALA A 245 -4.16 -3.50 -11.08
CA ALA A 245 -5.33 -4.34 -11.32
C ALA A 245 -5.75 -4.35 -12.80
N VAL A 246 -6.26 -5.50 -13.22
CA VAL A 246 -6.89 -5.69 -14.52
C VAL A 246 -8.31 -6.19 -14.37
N ARG A 247 -9.16 -5.81 -15.32
CA ARG A 247 -10.57 -6.17 -15.38
C ARG A 247 -10.87 -6.87 -16.69
N PHE A 248 -11.37 -8.09 -16.60
CA PHE A 248 -11.89 -8.88 -17.71
C PHE A 248 -13.41 -8.68 -17.79
N THR A 249 -13.93 -8.41 -18.98
CA THR A 249 -15.38 -8.27 -19.22
C THR A 249 -15.81 -9.11 -20.41
N ASP A 250 -16.76 -10.02 -20.20
CA ASP A 250 -17.28 -10.88 -21.26
C ASP A 250 -18.34 -10.18 -22.13
N ASP A 251 -18.86 -10.89 -23.14
CA ASP A 251 -19.88 -10.37 -24.06
C ASP A 251 -21.24 -10.10 -23.39
N TRP A 252 -21.47 -10.62 -22.18
CA TRP A 252 -22.69 -10.39 -21.41
C TRP A 252 -22.51 -9.31 -20.34
N GLY A 253 -21.31 -8.71 -20.24
CA GLY A 253 -20.98 -7.69 -19.26
C GLY A 253 -20.65 -8.25 -17.87
N ASN A 254 -20.45 -9.56 -17.73
CA ASN A 254 -19.93 -10.10 -16.46
C ASN A 254 -18.47 -9.67 -16.30
N VAL A 255 -18.12 -9.30 -15.07
CA VAL A 255 -16.81 -8.74 -14.73
C VAL A 255 -16.04 -9.67 -13.82
N SER A 256 -14.75 -9.82 -14.09
CA SER A 256 -13.78 -10.45 -13.17
C SER A 256 -12.56 -9.54 -13.02
N THR A 257 -12.19 -9.24 -11.78
CA THR A 257 -11.03 -8.37 -11.48
C THR A 257 -9.90 -9.21 -10.91
N GLY A 258 -8.69 -9.03 -11.44
CA GLY A 258 -7.46 -9.63 -10.93
C GLY A 258 -6.46 -8.54 -10.56
N VAL A 259 -5.75 -8.74 -9.44
CA VAL A 259 -4.66 -7.88 -8.98
C VAL A 259 -3.34 -8.61 -9.24
N PHE A 260 -2.31 -7.91 -9.71
CA PHE A 260 -0.99 -8.52 -9.91
C PHE A 260 -0.41 -9.01 -8.57
N ALA A 261 0.07 -10.25 -8.56
CA ALA A 261 0.79 -10.80 -7.41
C ALA A 261 2.17 -10.12 -7.30
N GLU A 262 2.55 -9.74 -6.09
CA GLU A 262 3.89 -9.20 -5.77
C GLU A 262 5.00 -10.25 -5.89
#